data_AF-A0A7V9IDQ1-F1
#
_entry.id   AF-A0A7V9IDQ1-F1
#
_cell.length_a   1.000
_cell.length_b   1.000
_cell.length_c   1.000
_cell.angle_alpha   90.00
_cell.angle_beta   90.00
_cell.angle_gamma   90.00
#
_symmetry.space_group_name_H-M   'P 1'
#
loop_
_entity.id
_entity.type
_entity.pdbx_description
1 polymer ?
#
loop_
_entity_poly.entity_id
_entity_poly.type
_entity_poly.pdbx_seq_one_letter_code
_entity_poly.pdbx_strand_id
1 'polypeptide(L)'
;MTRLLTSVCLVLTFAINITVMAQDKRARARDLGVTIGILAPGAHNAITDVPGVLVGQTTLIRGANIRTGVTAILPHNGNLFREKVPGAVFVGNGFGKLAGSTQVNELGEIETPILLTSTLSVPKTADFLIDYMLALPGNENVRSINPLVAETNDGGLNDIRGRHISRDDVSGAIKNAKAG
;
A
#
# COMPACT_ATOMS: atom_id res chain seq x y z
N MET A 1 45.51 25.59 16.74
CA MET A 1 44.64 24.91 15.75
C MET A 1 44.00 23.62 16.27
N THR A 2 44.69 22.79 17.05
CA THR A 2 44.19 21.49 17.53
C THR A 2 43.00 21.56 18.50
N ARG A 3 42.90 22.61 19.35
CA ARG A 3 41.76 22.77 20.28
C ARG A 3 40.47 23.27 19.63
N LEU A 4 40.56 23.91 18.45
CA LEU A 4 39.39 24.41 17.72
C LEU A 4 38.73 23.27 16.92
N LEU A 5 39.52 22.34 16.37
CA LEU A 5 39.01 21.16 15.67
C LEU A 5 38.26 20.18 16.59
N THR A 6 38.74 19.98 17.82
CA THR A 6 38.07 19.07 18.78
C THR A 6 36.73 19.62 19.26
N SER A 7 36.61 20.93 19.49
CA SER A 7 35.32 21.55 19.84
C SER A 7 34.32 21.54 18.68
N VAL A 8 34.78 21.72 17.43
CA VAL A 8 33.92 21.63 16.24
C VAL A 8 33.41 20.20 16.02
N CYS A 9 34.27 19.18 16.20
CA CYS A 9 33.84 17.77 16.14
C CYS A 9 32.84 17.37 17.24
N LEU A 10 32.99 17.91 18.46
CA LEU A 10 32.08 17.61 19.57
C LEU A 10 30.69 18.25 19.37
N VAL A 11 30.62 19.46 18.81
CA VAL A 11 29.35 20.12 18.47
C VAL A 11 28.66 19.44 17.29
N LEU A 12 29.41 19.00 16.27
CA LEU A 12 28.88 18.23 15.15
C LEU A 12 28.35 16.85 15.56
N THR A 13 29.02 16.16 16.47
CA THR A 13 28.54 14.87 17.01
C THR A 13 27.32 15.03 17.93
N PHE A 14 27.21 16.13 18.67
CA PHE A 14 26.02 16.43 19.46
C PHE A 14 24.81 16.81 18.57
N ALA A 15 25.03 17.56 17.49
CA ALA A 15 23.97 17.97 16.57
C ALA A 15 23.37 16.80 15.76
N ILE A 16 24.16 15.79 15.40
CA ILE A 16 23.67 14.60 14.68
C ILE A 16 22.72 13.75 15.54
N ASN A 17 22.90 13.74 16.87
CA ASN A 17 22.06 12.96 17.77
C ASN A 17 20.66 13.57 18.01
N ILE A 18 20.46 14.87 17.73
CA ILE A 18 19.17 15.54 17.99
C ILE A 18 18.15 15.27 16.86
N THR A 19 18.59 14.93 15.65
CA THR A 19 17.66 14.57 14.56
C THR A 19 17.08 13.17 14.65
N VAL A 20 17.59 12.32 15.54
CA VAL A 20 16.93 11.08 15.97
C VAL A 20 16.00 11.39 17.15
N MET A 21 15.24 12.48 17.06
CA MET A 21 14.08 12.65 17.92
C MET A 21 13.09 11.55 17.55
N ALA A 22 13.02 10.56 18.44
CA ALA A 22 11.97 9.60 18.64
C ALA A 22 10.74 9.86 17.75
N GLN A 23 10.57 9.04 16.73
CA GLN A 23 9.23 8.81 16.23
C GLN A 23 8.51 8.03 17.34
N ASP A 24 7.91 8.76 18.28
CA ASP A 24 7.09 8.17 19.33
C ASP A 24 6.18 7.14 18.69
N LYS A 25 6.12 5.95 19.28
CA LYS A 25 5.26 4.86 18.81
C LYS A 25 3.85 5.43 18.67
N ARG A 26 3.40 5.66 17.43
CA ARG A 26 2.10 6.27 17.15
C ARG A 26 1.01 5.43 17.82
N ALA A 27 0.38 5.99 18.83
CA ALA A 27 -0.66 5.29 19.59
C ALA A 27 -1.81 4.87 18.67
N ARG A 28 -2.29 3.64 18.85
CA ARG A 28 -3.52 3.12 18.25
C ARG A 28 -4.68 3.33 19.22
N ALA A 29 -5.92 3.25 18.73
CA ALA A 29 -7.12 3.49 19.55
C ALA A 29 -7.14 2.69 20.88
N ARG A 30 -6.73 1.42 20.84
CA ARG A 30 -6.67 0.55 22.03
C ARG A 30 -5.58 0.96 23.03
N ASP A 31 -4.46 1.52 22.57
CA ASP A 31 -3.41 2.07 23.45
C ASP A 31 -3.93 3.27 24.26
N LEU A 32 -5.02 3.90 23.78
CA LEU A 32 -5.71 5.03 24.42
C LEU A 32 -6.97 4.61 25.19
N GLY A 33 -7.19 3.30 25.38
CA GLY A 33 -8.36 2.79 26.10
C GLY A 33 -9.66 2.72 25.31
N VAL A 34 -9.65 3.06 24.01
CA VAL A 34 -10.84 2.95 23.15
C VAL A 34 -10.94 1.53 22.59
N THR A 35 -11.93 0.77 23.08
CA THR A 35 -12.22 -0.60 22.63
C THR A 35 -13.45 -0.64 21.75
N ILE A 36 -13.33 -1.24 20.56
CA ILE A 36 -14.41 -1.40 19.58
C ILE A 36 -14.74 -2.89 19.46
N GLY A 37 -16.03 -3.23 19.60
CA GLY A 37 -16.51 -4.61 19.56
C GLY A 37 -16.19 -5.43 20.83
N ILE A 38 -16.54 -6.72 20.82
CA ILE A 38 -16.39 -7.63 21.96
C ILE A 38 -15.28 -8.68 21.79
N LEU A 39 -14.74 -8.83 20.57
CA LEU A 39 -13.72 -9.83 20.27
C LEU A 39 -12.31 -9.30 20.53
N ALA A 40 -11.42 -10.19 20.95
CA ALA A 40 -10.00 -9.90 21.07
C ALA A 40 -9.36 -9.78 19.67
N PRO A 41 -8.44 -8.82 19.44
CA PRO A 41 -7.69 -8.75 18.18
C PRO A 41 -6.63 -9.85 18.10
N GLY A 42 -6.10 -10.08 16.89
CA GLY A 42 -4.88 -10.87 16.69
C GLY A 42 -3.64 -10.18 17.24
N ALA A 43 -2.47 -10.82 17.10
CA ALA A 43 -1.21 -10.38 17.69
C ALA A 43 -0.78 -8.98 17.20
N HIS A 44 -0.97 -8.71 15.91
CA HIS A 44 -0.63 -7.43 15.29
C HIS A 44 -1.80 -6.46 15.27
N ASN A 45 -3.02 -6.90 15.62
CA ASN A 45 -4.28 -6.15 15.47
C ASN A 45 -4.36 -5.53 14.06
N ALA A 46 -4.11 -6.35 13.05
CA ALA A 46 -3.98 -5.95 11.64
C ALA A 46 -4.44 -7.07 10.71
N ILE A 47 -4.70 -6.77 9.43
CA ILE A 47 -5.13 -7.76 8.44
C ILE A 47 -4.09 -8.88 8.23
N THR A 48 -2.81 -8.59 8.46
CA THR A 48 -1.70 -9.54 8.39
C THR A 48 -1.70 -10.57 9.52
N ASP A 49 -2.62 -10.46 10.50
CA ASP A 49 -2.89 -11.56 11.44
C ASP A 49 -3.49 -12.79 10.73
N VAL A 50 -4.05 -12.62 9.52
CA VAL A 50 -4.45 -13.73 8.65
C VAL A 50 -3.18 -14.34 8.01
N PRO A 51 -2.88 -15.64 8.22
CA PRO A 51 -1.67 -16.25 7.71
C PRO A 51 -1.52 -16.12 6.18
N GLY A 52 -0.33 -15.72 5.74
CA GLY A 52 -0.01 -15.54 4.32
C GLY A 52 -0.33 -14.13 3.78
N VAL A 53 -1.25 -13.38 4.40
CA VAL A 53 -1.60 -12.04 3.94
C VAL A 53 -0.44 -11.07 4.19
N LEU A 54 -0.08 -10.31 3.15
CA LEU A 54 0.96 -9.28 3.21
C LEU A 54 0.39 -7.92 2.84
N VAL A 55 0.95 -6.86 3.43
CA VAL A 55 0.62 -5.47 3.08
C VAL A 55 1.90 -4.69 2.79
N GLY A 56 1.90 -3.94 1.70
CA GLY A 56 3.00 -3.07 1.31
C GLY A 56 2.50 -1.71 0.85
N GLN A 57 3.35 -0.69 0.98
CA GLN A 57 2.98 0.69 0.72
C GLN A 57 4.09 1.43 -0.01
N THR A 58 3.71 2.26 -0.97
CA THR A 58 4.52 3.35 -1.48
C THR A 58 3.82 4.66 -1.14
N THR A 59 4.49 5.52 -0.38
CA THR A 59 3.97 6.83 0.04
C THR A 59 4.67 7.93 -0.73
N LEU A 60 3.89 8.79 -1.40
CA LEU A 60 4.37 9.94 -2.14
C LEU A 60 4.07 11.23 -1.38
N ILE A 61 5.11 11.80 -0.79
CA ILE A 61 5.10 13.13 -0.19
C ILE A 61 6.20 13.93 -0.88
N ARG A 62 5.82 14.75 -1.86
CA ARG A 62 6.76 15.55 -2.67
C ARG A 62 6.24 16.96 -2.85
N GLY A 63 7.14 17.94 -2.84
CA GLY A 63 6.79 19.36 -3.03
C GLY A 63 5.66 19.83 -2.12
N ALA A 64 4.91 20.83 -2.61
CA ALA A 64 3.81 21.44 -1.87
C ALA A 64 2.54 20.57 -1.81
N ASN A 65 2.24 19.81 -2.86
CA ASN A 65 0.89 19.27 -3.09
C ASN A 65 0.86 17.83 -3.65
N ILE A 66 1.95 17.06 -3.62
CA ILE A 66 1.89 15.62 -3.93
C ILE A 66 1.77 14.85 -2.62
N ARG A 67 0.58 14.32 -2.33
CA ARG A 67 0.22 13.66 -1.06
C ARG A 67 -0.65 12.44 -1.35
N THR A 68 -0.05 11.43 -1.97
CA THR A 68 -0.77 10.25 -2.49
C THR A 68 0.05 8.98 -2.30
N GLY A 69 -0.38 7.87 -2.88
CA GLY A 69 0.38 6.63 -2.84
C GLY A 69 -0.35 5.42 -3.40
N VAL A 70 0.26 4.26 -3.16
CA VAL A 70 -0.32 2.95 -3.47
C VAL A 70 -0.16 2.07 -2.22
N THR A 71 -1.23 1.42 -1.81
CA THR A 71 -1.18 0.29 -0.86
C THR A 71 -1.47 -0.99 -1.63
N ALA A 72 -0.63 -1.99 -1.47
CA ALA A 72 -0.84 -3.32 -2.00
C ALA A 72 -1.21 -4.29 -0.87
N ILE A 73 -2.26 -5.07 -1.09
CA ILE A 73 -2.67 -6.16 -0.21
C ILE A 73 -2.56 -7.44 -1.03
N LEU A 74 -1.71 -8.35 -0.58
CA LEU A 74 -1.47 -9.63 -1.23
C LEU A 74 -2.13 -10.71 -0.37
N PRO A 75 -3.13 -11.45 -0.90
CA PRO A 75 -3.72 -12.58 -0.18
C PRO A 75 -2.69 -13.65 0.19
N HIS A 76 -1.65 -13.83 -0.63
CA HIS A 76 -0.44 -14.61 -0.35
C HIS A 76 0.74 -14.11 -1.18
N ASN A 77 1.94 -14.66 -0.95
CA ASN A 77 3.17 -14.28 -1.66
C ASN A 77 3.46 -15.05 -2.96
N GLY A 78 2.65 -16.07 -3.28
CA GLY A 78 2.71 -16.82 -4.55
C GLY A 78 2.13 -16.07 -5.75
N ASN A 79 2.00 -16.77 -6.90
CA ASN A 79 1.43 -16.22 -8.13
C ASN A 79 -0.11 -16.27 -8.09
N LEU A 80 -0.74 -15.15 -7.74
CA LEU A 80 -2.20 -15.04 -7.56
C LEU A 80 -3.03 -15.36 -8.82
N PHE A 81 -2.44 -15.30 -10.01
CA PHE A 81 -3.15 -15.73 -11.22
C PHE A 81 -3.26 -17.26 -11.29
N ARG A 82 -2.26 -17.97 -10.78
CA ARG A 82 -2.16 -19.43 -10.78
C ARG A 82 -2.83 -20.05 -9.56
N GLU A 83 -2.74 -19.37 -8.42
CA GLU A 83 -3.32 -19.75 -7.14
C GLU A 83 -4.31 -18.65 -6.73
N LYS A 84 -5.51 -18.69 -7.29
CA LYS A 84 -6.54 -17.68 -7.00
C LYS A 84 -7.12 -17.89 -5.61
N VAL A 85 -7.62 -16.81 -5.00
CA VAL A 85 -8.31 -16.89 -3.70
C VAL A 85 -9.79 -16.52 -3.85
N PRO A 86 -10.71 -17.16 -3.11
CA PRO A 86 -12.10 -16.75 -3.08
C PRO A 86 -12.26 -15.30 -2.62
N GLY A 87 -13.16 -14.55 -3.25
CA GLY A 87 -13.42 -13.15 -2.91
C GLY A 87 -14.79 -12.68 -3.39
N ALA A 88 -15.26 -11.60 -2.79
CA ALA A 88 -16.55 -11.00 -3.12
C ALA A 88 -16.49 -9.47 -2.97
N VAL A 89 -17.32 -8.76 -3.72
CA VAL A 89 -17.46 -7.30 -3.62
C VAL A 89 -18.89 -6.95 -3.22
N PHE A 90 -19.01 -6.09 -2.20
CA PHE A 90 -20.27 -5.46 -1.84
C PHE A 90 -20.16 -3.95 -2.02
N VAL A 91 -21.16 -3.35 -2.69
CA VAL A 91 -21.22 -1.90 -2.95
C VAL A 91 -22.30 -1.29 -2.06
N GLY A 92 -21.89 -0.63 -0.97
CA GLY A 92 -22.80 0.14 -0.12
C GLY A 92 -23.29 1.44 -0.80
N ASN A 93 -22.37 2.16 -1.45
CA ASN A 93 -22.67 3.30 -2.32
C ASN A 93 -21.67 3.33 -3.49
N GLY A 94 -22.18 3.51 -4.71
CA GLY A 94 -21.41 3.37 -5.94
C GLY A 94 -20.65 4.62 -6.41
N PHE A 95 -20.46 5.64 -5.57
CA PHE A 95 -19.74 6.86 -5.95
C PHE A 95 -18.21 6.69 -5.94
N GLY A 96 -17.70 5.62 -6.57
CA GLY A 96 -16.28 5.27 -6.60
C GLY A 96 -15.87 4.59 -7.89
N LYS A 97 -14.56 4.38 -8.10
CA LYS A 97 -13.98 3.73 -9.28
C LYS A 97 -13.27 2.46 -8.84
N LEU A 98 -14.01 1.35 -8.84
CA LEU A 98 -13.48 0.03 -8.51
C LEU A 98 -13.28 -0.77 -9.81
N ALA A 99 -12.02 -0.93 -10.22
CA ALA A 99 -11.67 -1.77 -11.36
C ALA A 99 -11.67 -3.25 -10.97
N GLY A 100 -12.18 -4.09 -11.88
CA GLY A 100 -12.14 -5.56 -11.78
C GLY A 100 -13.24 -6.23 -10.95
N SER A 101 -14.14 -5.46 -10.32
CA SER A 101 -15.21 -6.00 -9.47
C SER A 101 -16.22 -6.88 -10.18
N THR A 102 -16.53 -6.62 -11.44
CA THR A 102 -17.51 -7.39 -12.21
C THR A 102 -17.10 -8.85 -12.34
N GLN A 103 -15.82 -9.13 -12.63
CA GLN A 103 -15.31 -10.49 -12.71
C GLN A 103 -15.18 -11.16 -11.34
N VAL A 104 -14.85 -10.40 -10.28
CA VAL A 104 -14.87 -10.95 -8.90
C VAL A 104 -16.29 -11.41 -8.55
N ASN A 105 -17.31 -10.63 -8.90
CA ASN A 105 -18.70 -11.00 -8.62
C ASN A 105 -19.19 -12.18 -9.48
N GLU A 106 -18.69 -12.31 -10.71
CA GLU A 106 -19.04 -13.41 -11.61
C GLU A 106 -18.37 -14.73 -11.21
N LEU A 107 -17.06 -14.69 -10.94
CA LEU A 107 -16.26 -15.89 -10.72
C LEU A 107 -16.04 -16.21 -9.23
N GLY A 108 -16.26 -15.26 -8.33
CA GLY A 108 -16.01 -15.42 -6.90
C GLY A 108 -14.52 -15.51 -6.54
N GLU A 109 -13.63 -15.00 -7.40
CA GLU A 109 -12.18 -15.17 -7.30
C GLU A 109 -11.42 -13.84 -7.43
N ILE A 110 -10.33 -13.72 -6.67
CA ILE A 110 -9.32 -12.67 -6.78
C ILE A 110 -8.05 -13.30 -7.35
N GLU A 111 -7.58 -12.74 -8.47
CA GLU A 111 -6.45 -13.28 -9.25
C GLU A 111 -5.23 -12.35 -9.32
N THR A 112 -5.27 -11.24 -8.57
CA THR A 112 -4.19 -10.23 -8.50
C THR A 112 -4.06 -9.68 -7.09
N PRO A 113 -2.93 -9.04 -6.74
CA PRO A 113 -2.87 -8.17 -5.57
C PRO A 113 -3.98 -7.11 -5.61
N ILE A 114 -4.60 -6.83 -4.47
CA ILE A 114 -5.57 -5.74 -4.34
C ILE A 114 -4.79 -4.45 -4.16
N LEU A 115 -4.97 -3.48 -5.06
CA LEU A 115 -4.32 -2.18 -4.96
C LEU A 115 -5.30 -1.08 -4.54
N LEU A 116 -4.86 -0.22 -3.62
CA LEU A 116 -5.61 0.95 -3.17
C LEU A 116 -4.82 2.23 -3.54
N THR A 117 -5.48 3.21 -4.16
CA THR A 117 -4.84 4.45 -4.64
C THR A 117 -5.81 5.64 -4.70
N SER A 118 -5.41 6.74 -5.35
CA SER A 118 -6.22 7.92 -5.62
C SER A 118 -7.20 7.71 -6.78
N THR A 119 -8.38 8.35 -6.74
CA THR A 119 -9.46 8.22 -7.75
C THR A 119 -8.99 8.27 -9.21
N LEU A 120 -8.22 9.31 -9.57
CA LEU A 120 -7.81 9.52 -10.97
C LEU A 120 -6.57 8.68 -11.36
N SER A 121 -5.99 7.97 -10.39
CA SER A 121 -4.85 7.07 -10.60
C SER A 121 -5.29 5.62 -10.84
N VAL A 122 -6.54 5.24 -10.58
CA VAL A 122 -7.05 3.87 -10.79
C VAL A 122 -6.69 3.29 -12.16
N PRO A 123 -6.90 3.98 -13.30
CA PRO A 123 -6.55 3.41 -14.61
C PRO A 123 -5.04 3.16 -14.78
N LYS A 124 -4.16 4.04 -14.27
CA LYS A 124 -2.70 3.84 -14.37
C LYS A 124 -2.24 2.71 -13.46
N THR A 125 -2.79 2.66 -12.24
CA THR A 125 -2.46 1.60 -11.28
C THR A 125 -2.91 0.23 -11.78
N ALA A 126 -4.07 0.14 -12.44
CA ALA A 126 -4.52 -1.08 -13.10
C ALA A 126 -3.61 -1.49 -14.27
N ASP A 127 -3.22 -0.55 -15.14
CA ASP A 127 -2.27 -0.78 -16.25
C ASP A 127 -0.92 -1.33 -15.74
N PHE A 128 -0.34 -0.69 -14.72
CA PHE A 128 0.91 -1.16 -14.13
C PHE A 128 0.78 -2.50 -13.39
N LEU A 129 -0.38 -2.79 -12.82
CA LEU A 129 -0.65 -4.09 -12.21
C LEU A 129 -0.78 -5.20 -13.26
N ILE A 130 -1.44 -4.94 -14.39
CA ILE A 130 -1.51 -5.89 -15.52
C ILE A 130 -0.09 -6.25 -15.97
N ASP A 131 0.76 -5.25 -16.21
CA ASP A 131 2.14 -5.49 -16.61
C ASP A 131 2.93 -6.27 -15.55
N TYR A 132 2.76 -5.95 -14.26
CA TYR A 132 3.40 -6.70 -13.17
C TYR A 132 2.99 -8.18 -13.20
N MET A 133 1.70 -8.46 -13.36
CA MET A 133 1.16 -9.81 -13.36
C MET A 133 1.58 -10.62 -14.59
N LEU A 134 1.57 -10.02 -15.78
CA LEU A 134 2.02 -10.67 -17.02
C LEU A 134 3.52 -11.00 -17.00
N ALA A 135 4.32 -10.22 -16.28
CA ALA A 135 5.76 -10.45 -16.14
C ALA A 135 6.13 -11.53 -15.12
N LEU A 136 5.19 -12.06 -14.33
CA LEU A 136 5.49 -13.10 -13.34
C LEU A 136 5.88 -14.42 -14.01
N PRO A 137 6.88 -15.14 -13.48
CA PRO A 137 7.20 -16.49 -13.92
C PRO A 137 5.96 -17.40 -13.88
N GLY A 138 5.78 -18.17 -14.95
CA GLY A 138 4.61 -19.01 -15.13
C GLY A 138 3.42 -18.28 -15.72
N ASN A 139 3.47 -16.99 -16.08
CA ASN A 139 2.37 -16.27 -16.74
C ASN A 139 2.57 -16.03 -18.25
N GLU A 140 3.51 -16.74 -18.89
CA GLU A 140 3.94 -16.52 -20.28
C GLU A 140 2.80 -16.70 -21.30
N ASN A 141 1.81 -17.55 -21.00
CA ASN A 141 0.66 -17.85 -21.86
C ASN A 141 -0.65 -17.19 -21.38
N VAL A 142 -0.59 -16.29 -20.40
CA VAL A 142 -1.78 -15.60 -19.88
C VAL A 142 -2.26 -14.56 -20.90
N ARG A 143 -3.56 -14.62 -21.22
CA ARG A 143 -4.17 -13.77 -22.26
C ARG A 143 -4.68 -12.43 -21.73
N SER A 144 -5.20 -12.44 -20.52
CA SER A 144 -5.80 -11.27 -19.88
C SER A 144 -5.63 -11.37 -18.37
N ILE A 145 -5.62 -10.21 -17.72
CA ILE A 145 -5.57 -10.07 -16.27
C ILE A 145 -6.75 -9.21 -15.86
N ASN A 146 -7.44 -9.58 -14.79
CA ASN A 146 -8.42 -8.75 -14.11
C ASN A 146 -7.77 -8.03 -12.92
N PRO A 147 -7.23 -6.81 -13.11
CA PRO A 147 -6.64 -6.04 -12.03
C PRO A 147 -7.71 -5.56 -11.04
N LEU A 148 -7.54 -5.86 -9.75
CA LEU A 148 -8.44 -5.40 -8.71
C LEU A 148 -7.89 -4.14 -8.03
N VAL A 149 -8.42 -2.97 -8.42
CA VAL A 149 -7.92 -1.67 -7.95
C VAL A 149 -9.08 -0.81 -7.43
N ALA A 150 -8.97 -0.38 -6.18
CA ALA A 150 -9.93 0.49 -5.50
C ALA A 150 -9.31 1.85 -5.12
N GLU A 151 -10.15 2.78 -4.68
CA GLU A 151 -9.72 4.16 -4.47
C GLU A 151 -10.49 4.94 -3.42
N THR A 152 -9.88 6.05 -3.01
CA THR A 152 -10.58 7.19 -2.40
C THR A 152 -10.06 8.49 -3.04
N ASN A 153 -10.84 9.56 -2.92
CA ASN A 153 -10.46 10.86 -3.48
C ASN A 153 -9.58 11.66 -2.51
N ASP A 154 -8.32 11.83 -2.86
CA ASP A 154 -7.33 12.60 -2.09
C ASP A 154 -7.17 14.06 -2.56
N GLY A 155 -8.03 14.54 -3.46
CA GLY A 155 -7.92 15.85 -4.12
C GLY A 155 -7.98 17.08 -3.21
N GLY A 156 -8.38 16.92 -1.94
CA GLY A 156 -8.31 17.99 -0.94
C GLY A 156 -6.87 18.31 -0.48
N LEU A 157 -5.96 17.34 -0.52
CA LEU A 157 -4.57 17.48 -0.08
C LEU A 157 -3.55 17.22 -1.21
N ASN A 158 -3.97 16.49 -2.24
CA ASN A 158 -3.14 16.04 -3.33
C ASN A 158 -3.53 16.74 -4.64
N ASP A 159 -2.54 17.02 -5.49
CA ASP A 159 -2.75 17.29 -6.91
C ASP A 159 -3.21 16.02 -7.64
N ILE A 160 -4.48 15.68 -7.43
CA ILE A 160 -5.12 14.49 -7.98
C ILE A 160 -5.15 14.52 -9.52
N ARG A 161 -5.18 15.72 -10.11
CA ARG A 161 -5.22 15.90 -11.57
C ARG A 161 -3.88 15.57 -12.22
N GLY A 162 -2.77 15.75 -11.50
CA GLY A 162 -1.43 15.41 -11.97
C GLY A 162 -1.17 13.90 -12.12
N ARG A 163 -1.98 13.03 -11.49
CA ARG A 163 -1.90 11.55 -11.64
C ARG A 163 -0.47 11.03 -11.46
N HIS A 164 0.13 11.42 -10.34
CA HIS A 164 1.57 11.27 -10.02
C HIS A 164 2.06 9.84 -9.79
N ILE A 165 1.17 8.84 -9.79
CA ILE A 165 1.55 7.43 -9.64
C ILE A 165 2.31 6.94 -10.87
N SER A 166 3.43 6.25 -10.62
CA SER A 166 4.28 5.58 -11.61
C SER A 166 4.28 4.05 -11.46
N ARG A 167 4.86 3.36 -12.45
CA ARG A 167 5.07 1.91 -12.43
C ARG A 167 5.91 1.47 -11.22
N ASP A 168 6.93 2.25 -10.89
CA ASP A 168 7.83 1.95 -9.77
C ASP A 168 7.11 2.07 -8.43
N ASP A 169 6.16 3.00 -8.31
CA ASP A 169 5.37 3.13 -7.08
C ASP A 169 4.49 1.90 -6.84
N VAL A 170 3.85 1.38 -7.90
CA VAL A 170 3.04 0.15 -7.84
C VAL A 170 3.92 -1.07 -7.55
N SER A 171 5.01 -1.26 -8.30
CA SER A 171 5.89 -2.40 -8.09
C SER A 171 6.58 -2.36 -6.73
N GLY A 172 6.93 -1.16 -6.24
CA GLY A 172 7.48 -0.94 -4.90
C GLY A 172 6.49 -1.33 -3.81
N ALA A 173 5.21 -0.94 -3.94
CA ALA A 173 4.18 -1.31 -2.98
C ALA A 173 4.00 -2.84 -2.90
N ILE A 174 4.02 -3.53 -4.05
CA ILE A 174 3.89 -4.99 -4.11
C ILE A 174 5.14 -5.68 -3.53
N LYS A 175 6.34 -5.28 -3.96
CA LYS A 175 7.61 -5.92 -3.55
C LYS A 175 7.95 -5.70 -2.08
N ASN A 176 7.54 -4.57 -1.51
CA ASN A 176 7.77 -4.26 -0.09
C ASN A 176 6.68 -4.84 0.82
N ALA A 177 5.70 -5.58 0.26
CA ALA A 177 4.64 -6.17 1.05
C ALA A 177 5.19 -7.22 2.02
N LYS A 178 4.78 -7.13 3.28
CA LYS A 178 5.23 -8.01 4.35
C LYS A 178 4.13 -8.29 5.37
N ALA A 179 4.35 -9.31 6.18
CA ALA A 179 3.56 -9.56 7.37
C ALA A 179 3.79 -8.43 8.42
N GLY A 180 2.93 -8.39 9.43
CA GLY A 180 2.93 -7.38 10.48
C GLY A 180 4.06 -7.50 11.50
#